data_AF-A0A136MSH9-F1
#
_entry.id   AF-A0A136MSH9-F1
#
_cell.length_a   1.000
_cell.length_b   1.000
_cell.length_c   1.000
_cell.angle_alpha   90.00
_cell.angle_beta   90.00
_cell.angle_gamma   90.00
#
_symmetry.space_group_name_H-M   'P 1'
#
loop_
_entity.id
_entity.type
_entity.pdbx_description
1 polymer ?
#
loop_
_entity_poly.entity_id
_entity_poly.type
_entity_poly.pdbx_seq_one_letter_code
_entity_poly.pdbx_strand_id
1 'polypeptide(L)'
;MEKNLKIISIAIWIAIITSAMSFYGFVYEEIDFIPNFFNSHPIESKLHWNSFHSITNPSYYHILPSICCMFSLAIIWFFRRHLESQQISKLKAASIFVVIVNILTGIAVTLINDKLYFEKTVEPTTLKNLAMVWATLNFIRITLTAIHTAILMKMFSIKLIIKQNSIA
;
A
#
# COMPACT_ATOMS: atom_id res chain seq x y z
N MET A 1 14.85 13.86 25.28
CA MET A 1 13.94 14.38 24.22
C MET A 1 14.44 14.02 22.82
N GLU A 2 15.70 14.30 22.50
CA GLU A 2 16.30 14.06 21.18
C GLU A 2 16.24 12.59 20.69
N LYS A 3 16.51 11.62 21.58
CA LYS A 3 16.40 10.19 21.27
C LYS A 3 15.01 9.79 20.74
N ASN A 4 13.94 10.26 21.37
CA ASN A 4 12.56 9.93 20.96
C ASN A 4 12.23 10.56 19.60
N LEU A 5 12.72 11.78 19.37
CA LEU A 5 12.57 12.46 18.08
C LEU A 5 13.31 11.73 16.96
N LYS A 6 14.49 11.14 17.23
CA LYS A 6 15.23 10.30 16.28
C LYS A 6 14.47 9.01 15.95
N ILE A 7 13.90 8.35 16.96
CA ILE A 7 13.06 7.14 16.77
C ILE A 7 11.86 7.45 15.87
N ILE A 8 11.14 8.54 16.15
CA ILE A 8 10.01 8.99 15.31
C ILE A 8 10.46 9.22 13.86
N SER A 9 11.58 9.90 13.66
CA SER A 9 12.10 10.17 12.31
C SER A 9 12.47 8.88 11.56
N ILE A 10 13.08 7.90 12.24
CA ILE A 10 13.37 6.59 11.66
C ILE A 10 12.07 5.87 11.29
N ALA A 11 11.08 5.86 12.20
CA ALA A 11 9.79 5.23 11.94
C ALA A 11 9.05 5.88 10.75
N ILE A 12 9.10 7.21 10.61
CA ILE A 12 8.53 7.90 9.44
C ILE A 12 9.23 7.45 8.15
N TRP A 13 10.56 7.34 8.15
CA TRP A 13 11.29 6.86 6.97
C TRP A 13 10.94 5.43 6.60
N ILE A 14 10.87 4.53 7.59
CA ILE A 14 10.45 3.15 7.35
C ILE A 14 9.03 3.14 6.75
N ALA A 15 8.10 3.90 7.33
CA ALA A 15 6.73 4.01 6.82
C ALA A 15 6.69 4.51 5.36
N ILE A 16 7.47 5.54 5.02
CA ILE A 16 7.58 6.07 3.65
C ILE A 16 8.12 5.02 2.68
N ILE A 17 9.23 4.35 3.02
CA ILE A 17 9.85 3.33 2.18
C ILE A 17 8.88 2.17 1.95
N THR A 18 8.25 1.68 3.01
CA THR A 18 7.29 0.58 2.91
C THR A 18 6.04 0.97 2.13
N SER A 19 5.58 2.22 2.26
CA SER A 19 4.47 2.74 1.47
C SER A 19 4.83 2.83 -0.01
N ALA A 20 6.07 3.23 -0.34
CA ALA A 20 6.58 3.24 -1.70
C ALA A 20 6.67 1.83 -2.30
N MET A 21 7.07 0.82 -1.51
CA MET A 21 7.05 -0.58 -1.92
C MET A 21 5.62 -1.05 -2.25
N SER A 22 4.65 -0.76 -1.38
CA SER A 22 3.23 -1.05 -1.66
C SER A 22 2.73 -0.31 -2.90
N PHE A 23 3.07 0.97 -3.05
CA PHE A 23 2.69 1.78 -4.20
C PHE A 23 3.20 1.17 -5.51
N TYR A 24 4.48 0.77 -5.54
CA TYR A 24 5.05 0.06 -6.68
C TYR A 24 4.26 -1.22 -6.98
N GLY A 25 3.97 -2.03 -5.96
CA GLY A 25 3.18 -3.25 -6.13
C GLY A 25 1.81 -2.98 -6.76
N PHE A 26 1.09 -1.95 -6.30
CA PHE A 26 -0.21 -1.58 -6.86
C PHE A 26 -0.11 -1.06 -8.28
N VAL A 27 0.88 -0.21 -8.60
CA VAL A 27 1.10 0.24 -9.98
C VAL A 27 1.43 -0.93 -10.88
N TYR A 28 2.26 -1.85 -10.41
CA TYR A 28 2.64 -3.05 -11.15
C TYR A 28 1.43 -3.95 -11.44
N GLU A 29 0.55 -4.17 -10.45
CA GLU A 29 -0.73 -4.86 -10.68
C GLU A 29 -1.56 -4.18 -11.78
N GLU A 30 -1.64 -2.84 -11.76
CA GLU A 30 -2.48 -2.06 -12.68
C GLU A 30 -2.01 -2.17 -14.13
N ILE A 31 -0.71 -2.12 -14.35
CA ILE A 31 -0.13 -2.00 -15.70
C ILE A 31 0.33 -3.33 -16.28
N ASP A 32 0.70 -4.29 -15.45
CA ASP A 32 1.30 -5.55 -15.90
C ASP A 32 0.36 -6.75 -15.69
N PHE A 33 -0.41 -6.78 -14.59
CA PHE A 33 -1.18 -7.98 -14.24
C PHE A 33 -2.62 -7.92 -14.75
N ILE A 34 -3.34 -6.88 -14.34
CA ILE A 34 -4.76 -6.68 -14.65
C ILE A 34 -5.03 -6.68 -16.18
N PRO A 35 -4.19 -6.07 -17.04
CA PRO A 35 -4.41 -6.06 -18.48
C PRO A 35 -4.46 -7.45 -19.13
N ASN A 36 -3.80 -8.46 -18.54
CA ASN A 36 -3.80 -9.83 -19.07
C ASN A 36 -5.19 -10.49 -19.08
N PHE A 37 -6.16 -9.94 -18.35
CA PHE A 37 -7.53 -10.45 -18.32
C PHE A 37 -8.46 -9.80 -19.35
N PHE A 38 -8.01 -8.74 -20.03
CA PHE A 38 -8.80 -8.04 -21.05
C PHE A 38 -8.50 -8.48 -22.48
N ASN A 39 -7.53 -9.37 -22.68
CA ASN A 39 -7.18 -9.89 -24.00
C ASN A 39 -8.21 -10.92 -24.53
N SER A 40 -7.94 -11.44 -25.73
CA SER A 40 -8.79 -12.45 -26.40
C SER A 40 -8.68 -13.85 -25.78
N HIS A 41 -7.65 -14.12 -24.97
CA HIS A 41 -7.34 -15.44 -24.41
C HIS A 41 -7.09 -15.37 -22.88
N PRO A 42 -8.08 -14.92 -22.08
CA PRO A 42 -7.90 -14.69 -20.64
C PRO A 42 -7.66 -16.00 -19.85
N ILE A 43 -8.18 -17.13 -20.34
CA ILE A 43 -7.95 -18.45 -19.74
C ILE A 43 -6.49 -18.88 -19.91
N GLU A 44 -5.91 -18.73 -21.11
CA GLU A 44 -4.51 -19.07 -21.38
C GLU A 44 -3.56 -18.19 -20.56
N SER A 45 -3.87 -16.89 -20.47
CA SER A 45 -3.12 -15.94 -19.63
C SER A 45 -3.12 -16.35 -18.16
N LYS A 46 -4.28 -16.77 -17.64
CA LYS A 46 -4.40 -17.33 -16.29
C LYS A 46 -3.55 -18.59 -16.09
N LEU A 47 -3.49 -19.49 -17.08
CA LEU A 47 -2.68 -20.71 -16.97
C LEU A 47 -1.18 -20.41 -16.90
N HIS A 48 -0.67 -19.52 -17.77
CA HIS A 48 0.72 -19.09 -17.72
C HIS A 48 1.08 -18.41 -16.40
N TRP A 49 0.17 -17.56 -15.93
CA TRP A 49 0.30 -16.89 -14.65
C TRP A 49 0.40 -17.85 -13.48
N ASN A 50 -0.53 -18.82 -13.39
CA ASN A 50 -0.55 -19.82 -12.33
C ASN A 50 0.73 -20.68 -12.36
N SER A 51 1.24 -20.98 -13.55
CA SER A 51 2.52 -21.70 -13.69
C SER A 51 3.69 -20.87 -13.14
N PHE A 52 3.75 -19.57 -13.47
CA PHE A 52 4.81 -18.67 -12.98
C PHE A 52 4.76 -18.50 -11.45
N HIS A 53 3.57 -18.33 -10.88
CA HIS A 53 3.34 -18.14 -9.44
C HIS A 53 3.17 -19.45 -8.65
N SER A 54 3.52 -20.58 -9.24
CA SER A 54 3.47 -21.89 -8.56
C SER A 54 4.44 -21.98 -7.37
N ILE A 55 5.51 -21.18 -7.39
CA ILE A 55 6.52 -21.08 -6.33
C ILE A 55 6.42 -19.74 -5.59
N THR A 56 6.23 -18.64 -6.34
CA THR A 56 6.15 -17.28 -5.79
C THR A 56 4.69 -16.86 -5.65
N ASN A 57 4.26 -16.45 -4.44
CA ASN A 57 2.90 -15.91 -4.27
C ASN A 57 2.97 -14.37 -4.32
N PRO A 58 2.27 -13.72 -5.26
CA PRO A 58 2.31 -12.26 -5.39
C PRO A 58 1.71 -11.55 -4.16
N SER A 59 0.90 -12.25 -3.36
CA SER A 59 0.38 -11.74 -2.09
C SER A 59 1.49 -11.33 -1.10
N TYR A 60 2.68 -11.96 -1.17
CA TYR A 60 3.79 -11.63 -0.29
C TYR A 60 4.37 -10.23 -0.53
N TYR A 61 4.17 -9.64 -1.72
CA TYR A 61 4.59 -8.28 -2.01
C TYR A 61 3.79 -7.23 -1.22
N HIS A 62 2.62 -7.59 -0.68
CA HIS A 62 1.81 -6.67 0.14
C HIS A 62 2.02 -6.87 1.64
N ILE A 63 2.20 -8.11 2.09
CA ILE A 63 2.18 -8.46 3.52
C ILE A 63 3.31 -7.74 4.27
N LEU A 64 4.56 -7.90 3.83
CA LEU A 64 5.71 -7.35 4.56
C LEU A 64 5.68 -5.81 4.59
N PRO A 65 5.49 -5.10 3.45
CA PRO A 65 5.38 -3.64 3.48
C PRO A 65 4.22 -3.14 4.36
N SER A 66 3.05 -3.79 4.31
CA SER A 66 1.91 -3.44 5.15
C SER A 66 2.21 -3.58 6.63
N ILE A 67 2.83 -4.69 7.06
CA ILE A 67 3.20 -4.92 8.46
C ILE A 67 4.20 -3.86 8.93
N CYS A 68 5.26 -3.63 8.15
CA CYS A 68 6.28 -2.65 8.50
C CYS A 68 5.73 -1.21 8.55
N CYS A 69 4.83 -0.85 7.63
CA CYS A 69 4.17 0.45 7.63
C CYS A 69 3.28 0.63 8.88
N MET A 70 2.43 -0.36 9.17
CA MET A 70 1.54 -0.34 10.33
C MET A 70 2.30 -0.29 11.65
N PHE A 71 3.37 -1.08 11.79
CA PHE A 71 4.22 -1.08 12.97
C PHE A 71 4.93 0.26 13.16
N SER A 72 5.42 0.86 12.07
CA SER A 72 6.04 2.18 12.10
C SER A 72 5.06 3.27 12.56
N LEU A 73 3.82 3.24 12.07
CA LEU A 73 2.77 4.16 12.52
C LEU A 73 2.41 3.93 14.00
N ALA A 74 2.36 2.69 14.47
CA ALA A 74 2.14 2.37 15.88
C ALA A 74 3.24 2.97 16.77
N ILE A 75 4.51 2.89 16.35
CA ILE A 75 5.64 3.53 17.04
C ILE A 75 5.43 5.06 17.08
N ILE A 76 5.06 5.68 15.97
CA ILE A 76 4.84 7.14 15.92
C ILE A 76 3.69 7.54 16.86
N TRP A 77 2.60 6.77 16.90
CA TRP A 77 1.47 6.96 17.82
C TRP A 77 1.86 6.79 19.29
N PHE A 78 2.74 5.84 19.59
CA PHE A 78 3.27 5.63 20.95
C PHE A 78 4.05 6.86 21.43
N PHE A 79 4.85 7.47 20.55
CA PHE A 79 5.63 8.68 20.85
C PHE A 79 4.92 10.00 20.53
N ARG A 80 3.60 9.98 20.26
CA ARG A 80 2.81 11.14 19.80
C ARG A 80 2.91 12.40 20.69
N ARG A 81 3.21 12.24 21.97
CA ARG A 81 3.36 13.37 22.92
C ARG A 81 4.50 14.33 22.55
N HIS A 82 5.40 13.89 21.66
CA HIS A 82 6.50 14.68 21.14
C HIS A 82 6.19 15.30 19.76
N LEU A 83 4.94 15.21 19.31
CA LEU A 83 4.45 15.79 18.06
C LEU A 83 3.60 17.03 18.35
N GLU A 84 3.65 17.97 17.42
CA GLU A 84 2.76 19.13 17.43
C GLU A 84 1.36 18.75 16.96
N SER A 85 0.36 19.57 17.30
CA SER A 85 -1.04 19.35 16.91
C SER A 85 -1.22 19.14 15.39
N GLN A 86 -0.50 19.91 14.57
CA GLN A 86 -0.53 19.75 13.11
C GLN A 86 0.05 18.40 12.65
N GLN A 87 1.10 17.91 13.30
CA GLN A 87 1.70 16.60 13.01
C GLN A 87 0.78 15.47 13.45
N ILE A 88 0.07 15.61 14.56
CA ILE A 88 -0.92 14.62 15.04
C ILE A 88 -2.08 14.52 14.05
N SER A 89 -2.57 15.65 13.52
CA SER A 89 -3.63 15.65 12.50
C SER A 89 -3.18 14.90 11.22
N LYS A 90 -1.95 15.16 10.76
CA LYS A 90 -1.34 14.43 9.63
C LYS A 90 -1.19 12.94 9.94
N LEU A 91 -0.72 12.57 11.13
CA LEU A 91 -0.60 11.18 11.55
C LEU A 91 -1.96 10.47 11.54
N LYS A 92 -3.02 11.13 12.01
CA LYS A 92 -4.40 10.61 11.97
C LYS A 92 -4.86 10.38 10.53
N ALA A 93 -4.70 11.37 9.65
CA ALA A 93 -5.06 11.22 8.25
C ALA A 93 -4.27 10.09 7.57
N ALA A 94 -2.94 10.05 7.74
CA ALA A 94 -2.10 8.99 7.20
C ALA A 94 -2.53 7.60 7.72
N SER A 95 -2.86 7.49 9.01
CA SER A 95 -3.31 6.23 9.61
C SER A 95 -4.65 5.75 9.03
N ILE A 96 -5.59 6.66 8.79
CA ILE A 96 -6.88 6.33 8.16
C ILE A 96 -6.66 5.81 6.74
N PHE A 97 -5.86 6.51 5.93
CA PHE A 97 -5.60 6.10 4.56
C PHE A 97 -4.94 4.72 4.47
N VAL A 98 -3.93 4.43 5.30
CA VAL A 98 -3.26 3.13 5.25
C VAL A 98 -4.17 1.99 5.72
N VAL A 99 -5.05 2.25 6.70
CA VAL A 99 -6.02 1.24 7.16
C VAL A 99 -7.01 0.93 6.04
N ILE A 100 -7.53 1.96 5.36
CA ILE A 100 -8.41 1.76 4.21
C ILE A 100 -7.68 0.97 3.11
N VAL A 101 -6.44 1.34 2.76
CA VAL A 101 -5.65 0.62 1.76
C VAL A 101 -5.45 -0.85 2.13
N ASN A 102 -5.16 -1.16 3.40
CA ASN A 102 -5.00 -2.54 3.86
C ASN A 102 -6.31 -3.33 3.79
N ILE A 103 -7.44 -2.72 4.16
CA ILE A 103 -8.76 -3.35 4.00
C ILE A 103 -9.04 -3.64 2.53
N LEU A 104 -8.84 -2.65 1.64
CA LEU A 104 -9.00 -2.83 0.20
C LEU A 104 -8.06 -3.89 -0.38
N THR A 105 -6.84 -3.99 0.15
CA THR A 105 -5.88 -5.04 -0.24
C THR A 105 -6.38 -6.41 0.19
N GLY A 106 -6.88 -6.55 1.42
CA GLY A 106 -7.49 -7.79 1.89
C GLY A 106 -8.69 -8.21 1.03
N ILE A 107 -9.57 -7.26 0.68
CA ILE A 107 -10.69 -7.48 -0.23
C ILE A 107 -10.21 -7.94 -1.61
N ALA A 108 -9.23 -7.25 -2.21
CA ALA A 108 -8.71 -7.60 -3.52
C ALA A 108 -8.08 -9.00 -3.52
N VAL A 109 -7.26 -9.32 -2.52
CA VAL A 109 -6.61 -10.63 -2.41
C VAL A 109 -7.65 -11.74 -2.23
N THR A 110 -8.55 -11.61 -1.26
CA THR A 110 -9.48 -12.69 -0.88
C THR A 110 -10.66 -12.87 -1.81
N LEU A 111 -11.19 -11.79 -2.39
CA LEU A 111 -12.41 -11.85 -3.19
C LEU A 111 -12.17 -11.84 -4.69
N ILE A 112 -11.01 -11.36 -5.14
CA ILE A 112 -10.69 -11.23 -6.56
C ILE A 112 -9.52 -12.14 -6.92
N ASN A 113 -8.35 -11.96 -6.30
CA ASN A 113 -7.17 -12.75 -6.64
C ASN A 113 -7.42 -14.23 -6.39
N ASP A 114 -8.06 -14.61 -5.28
CA ASP A 114 -8.33 -16.02 -5.03
C ASP A 114 -9.20 -16.67 -6.12
N LYS A 115 -10.20 -15.94 -6.65
CA LYS A 115 -11.07 -16.41 -7.74
C LYS A 115 -10.36 -16.40 -9.10
N LEU A 116 -9.61 -15.33 -9.38
CA LEU A 116 -8.86 -15.19 -10.63
C LEU A 116 -7.78 -16.27 -10.73
N TYR A 117 -7.10 -16.62 -9.63
CA TYR A 117 -5.90 -17.46 -9.67
C TYR A 117 -6.12 -18.88 -9.17
N PHE A 118 -6.86 -19.11 -8.09
CA PHE A 118 -6.92 -20.43 -7.45
C PHE A 118 -8.18 -21.24 -7.79
N GLU A 119 -9.21 -20.61 -8.35
CA GLU A 119 -10.41 -21.32 -8.79
C GLU A 119 -10.19 -22.05 -10.14
N LYS A 120 -10.47 -23.36 -10.20
CA LYS A 120 -10.13 -24.20 -11.38
C LYS A 120 -10.96 -23.89 -12.61
N THR A 121 -12.21 -23.47 -12.44
CA THR A 121 -13.16 -23.23 -13.54
C THR A 121 -13.87 -21.90 -13.30
N VAL A 122 -13.56 -20.91 -14.14
CA VAL A 122 -14.21 -19.60 -14.12
C VAL A 122 -14.56 -19.22 -15.55
N GLU A 123 -15.81 -18.84 -15.78
CA GLU A 123 -16.28 -18.36 -17.08
C GLU A 123 -15.48 -17.12 -17.54
N PRO A 124 -15.15 -17.00 -18.85
CA PRO A 124 -14.37 -15.86 -19.37
C PRO A 124 -14.97 -14.48 -19.07
N THR A 125 -16.31 -14.37 -19.09
CA THR A 125 -17.03 -13.14 -18.77
C THR A 125 -16.87 -12.76 -17.29
N THR A 126 -16.86 -13.75 -16.39
CA THR A 126 -16.59 -13.56 -14.97
C THR A 126 -15.15 -13.09 -14.74
N LEU A 127 -14.17 -13.62 -15.47
CA LEU A 127 -12.77 -13.16 -15.39
C LEU A 127 -12.64 -11.67 -15.75
N LYS A 128 -13.27 -11.23 -16.85
CA LYS A 128 -13.25 -9.82 -17.27
C LYS A 128 -13.93 -8.89 -16.26
N ASN A 129 -15.07 -9.31 -15.70
CA ASN A 129 -15.77 -8.54 -14.68
C ASN A 129 -14.94 -8.41 -13.39
N LEU A 130 -14.34 -9.52 -12.93
CA LEU A 130 -13.43 -9.50 -11.78
C LEU A 130 -12.22 -8.61 -12.03
N ALA A 131 -11.61 -8.67 -13.22
CA ALA A 131 -10.51 -7.79 -13.58
C ALA A 131 -10.89 -6.31 -13.60
N MET A 132 -12.10 -5.96 -14.04
CA MET A 132 -12.60 -4.58 -14.00
C MET A 132 -12.82 -4.07 -12.58
N VAL A 133 -13.37 -4.91 -11.70
CA VAL A 133 -13.49 -4.60 -10.26
C VAL A 133 -12.09 -4.45 -9.65
N TRP A 134 -11.15 -5.33 -10.00
CA TRP A 134 -9.78 -5.28 -9.51
C TRP A 134 -9.08 -3.99 -9.95
N ALA A 135 -9.18 -3.60 -11.23
CA ALA A 135 -8.62 -2.34 -11.76
C ALA A 135 -9.14 -1.14 -10.97
N THR A 136 -10.47 -1.08 -10.78
CA THR A 136 -11.11 0.02 -10.06
C THR A 136 -10.61 0.10 -8.61
N LEU A 137 -10.59 -1.02 -7.89
CA LEU A 137 -10.10 -1.08 -6.51
C LEU A 137 -8.62 -0.75 -6.43
N ASN A 138 -7.83 -1.18 -7.40
CA ASN A 138 -6.39 -0.97 -7.43
C ASN A 138 -6.04 0.50 -7.71
N PHE A 139 -6.76 1.16 -8.62
CA PHE A 139 -6.64 2.60 -8.83
C PHE A 139 -6.94 3.40 -7.54
N ILE A 140 -7.95 2.98 -6.77
CA ILE A 140 -8.24 3.56 -5.45
C ILE A 140 -7.07 3.31 -4.49
N ARG A 141 -6.54 2.08 -4.42
CA ARG A 141 -5.36 1.75 -3.58
C ARG A 141 -4.15 2.63 -3.93
N ILE A 142 -3.81 2.76 -5.22
CA ILE A 142 -2.73 3.63 -5.73
C ILE A 142 -2.93 5.06 -5.24
N THR A 143 -4.13 5.61 -5.43
CA THR A 143 -4.46 6.99 -5.06
C THR A 143 -4.32 7.22 -3.56
N LEU A 144 -4.90 6.34 -2.73
CA LEU A 144 -4.85 6.47 -1.28
C LEU A 144 -3.42 6.28 -0.74
N THR A 145 -2.64 5.35 -1.30
CA THR A 145 -1.24 5.16 -0.93
C THR A 145 -0.37 6.35 -1.32
N ALA A 146 -0.61 6.97 -2.48
CA ALA A 146 0.08 8.21 -2.87
C ALA A 146 -0.23 9.36 -1.89
N ILE A 147 -1.51 9.56 -1.54
CA ILE A 147 -1.94 10.57 -0.57
C ILE A 147 -1.31 10.31 0.80
N HIS A 148 -1.37 9.07 1.29
CA HIS A 148 -0.74 8.64 2.54
C HIS A 148 0.76 8.98 2.56
N THR A 149 1.48 8.60 1.51
CA THR A 149 2.93 8.84 1.37
C THR A 149 3.24 10.34 1.36
N ALA A 150 2.46 11.14 0.62
CA ALA A 150 2.61 12.59 0.58
C ALA A 150 2.38 13.24 1.96
N ILE A 151 1.41 12.75 2.73
CA ILE A 151 1.17 13.22 4.10
C ILE A 151 2.36 12.91 5.01
N LEU A 152 2.91 11.69 4.94
CA LEU A 152 4.09 11.30 5.72
C LEU A 152 5.31 12.16 5.37
N MET A 153 5.56 12.41 4.09
CA MET A 153 6.64 13.31 3.64
C MET A 153 6.42 14.74 4.18
N LYS A 154 5.21 15.29 4.08
CA LYS A 154 4.87 16.61 4.64
C LYS A 154 4.95 16.66 6.17
N MET A 155 4.78 15.54 6.86
CA MET A 155 4.94 15.46 8.31
C MET A 155 6.42 15.48 8.70
N PHE A 156 7.28 14.86 7.89
CA PHE A 156 8.73 14.90 8.04
C PHE A 156 9.31 16.30 7.82
N SER A 157 8.92 16.98 6.73
CA SER A 157 9.48 18.28 6.34
C SER A 157 9.22 19.42 7.33
N ILE A 158 8.13 19.39 8.09
CA ILE A 158 7.86 20.38 9.16
C ILE A 158 9.01 20.45 10.16
N LYS A 159 9.62 19.30 10.47
CA LYS A 159 10.68 19.22 11.48
C LYS A 159 12.02 19.81 11.01
N LEU A 160 12.30 19.75 9.70
CA LEU A 160 13.50 20.36 9.11
C LEU A 160 13.41 21.89 9.13
N ILE A 161 12.21 22.44 8.86
CA ILE A 161 11.96 23.88 8.86
C ILE A 161 12.08 24.46 10.29
N ILE A 162 11.51 23.78 11.28
CA ILE A 162 11.55 24.25 12.69
C ILE A 162 12.98 24.23 13.25
N LYS A 163 13.79 23.21 12.90
CA LYS A 163 15.19 23.13 13.36
C LYS A 163 16.08 24.19 12.71
N GLN A 164 15.78 24.62 11.48
CA GLN A 164 16.47 25.75 10.84
C GLN A 164 16.09 27.09 11.46
N ASN A 165 14.81 27.30 11.78
CA ASN A 165 14.31 28.55 12.35
C ASN A 165 14.66 28.75 13.84
N SER A 166 15.10 27.71 14.56
CA SER A 166 15.57 27.83 15.95
C SER A 166 17.07 28.11 16.07
N ILE A 167 17.79 28.17 14.94
CA ILE A 167 19.24 28.41 14.85
C ILE A 167 19.54 29.77 14.17
N ALA A 168 18.51 30.42 13.63
CA ALA A 168 18.55 31.80 13.13
C ALA A 168 18.03 32.77 14.19
#